data_AF-A0A831KD97-F1
#
_entry.id   AF-A0A831KD97-F1
#
_cell.length_a   1.000
_cell.length_b   1.000
_cell.length_c   1.000
_cell.angle_alpha   90.00
_cell.angle_beta   90.00
_cell.angle_gamma   90.00
#
_symmetry.space_group_name_H-M   'P 1'
#
loop_
_entity.id
_entity.type
_entity.pdbx_description
1 polymer ?
#
loop_
_entity_poly.entity_id
_entity_poly.type
_entity_poly.pdbx_seq_one_letter_code
_entity_poly.pdbx_strand_id
1 'polypeptide(L)' 'STKGNKGTGLGLSVSYGIIQSHGGEIEVDSKPDRGTVFIITLPVA' A
#
# COMPACT_ATOMS: atom_id res chain seq x y z
N SER A 1 4.13 -26.82 -0.53
CA SER A 1 3.89 -25.40 -0.21
C SER A 1 2.66 -25.25 0.66
N THR A 2 2.83 -24.93 1.94
CA THR A 2 1.80 -24.99 2.98
C THR A 2 1.33 -23.62 3.50
N LYS A 3 1.55 -22.52 2.76
CA LYS A 3 0.97 -21.21 3.10
C LYS A 3 -0.25 -20.95 2.23
N GLY A 4 -1.43 -21.01 2.84
CA GLY A 4 -2.73 -20.90 2.19
C GLY A 4 -2.83 -19.71 1.24
N ASN A 5 -3.58 -19.92 0.16
CA ASN A 5 -3.83 -18.97 -0.94
C ASN A 5 -4.62 -17.70 -0.55
N LYS A 6 -4.59 -17.29 0.72
CA LYS A 6 -5.29 -16.12 1.25
C LYS A 6 -4.27 -15.26 2.00
N GLY A 7 -3.83 -14.18 1.37
CA GLY A 7 -2.96 -13.20 2.03
C GLY A 7 -3.65 -12.70 3.31
N THR A 8 -2.88 -12.49 4.37
CA THR A 8 -3.40 -12.04 5.68
C THR A 8 -3.86 -10.57 5.69
N GLY A 9 -3.74 -9.86 4.55
CA GLY A 9 -4.07 -8.44 4.44
C GLY A 9 -3.05 -7.50 5.11
N LEU A 10 -1.98 -8.03 5.71
CA LEU A 10 -1.03 -7.24 6.51
C LEU A 10 -0.03 -6.42 5.67
N GLY A 11 0.11 -6.70 4.37
CA GLY A 11 1.10 -6.03 3.53
C GLY A 11 0.89 -4.51 3.47
N LEU A 12 -0.35 -4.09 3.19
CA LEU A 12 -0.67 -2.67 3.05
C LEU A 12 -0.57 -1.92 4.38
N SER A 13 -0.93 -2.55 5.50
CA SER A 13 -0.80 -1.91 6.82
C SER A 13 0.66 -1.69 7.21
N VAL A 14 1.54 -2.63 6.85
CA VAL A 14 2.99 -2.46 7.05
C VAL A 14 3.52 -1.33 6.16
N SER A 15 3.15 -1.30 4.87
CA SER A 15 3.54 -0.24 3.95
C SER A 15 3.06 1.14 4.41
N TYR A 16 1.82 1.25 4.92
CA TYR A 16 1.27 2.49 5.46
C TYR A 16 2.11 3.02 6.63
N GLY A 17 2.47 2.14 7.59
CA GLY A 17 3.32 2.52 8.72
C GLY A 17 4.70 3.00 8.31
N ILE A 18 5.31 2.36 7.29
CA ILE A 18 6.60 2.77 6.73
C ILE A 18 6.47 4.16 6.11
N ILE A 19 5.50 4.38 5.24
CA ILE A 19 5.29 5.66 4.53
C ILE A 19 5.10 6.79 5.54
N GLN A 20 4.24 6.59 6.54
CA GLN A 20 3.98 7.60 7.58
C GLN A 20 5.22 7.89 8.44
N SER A 21 6.05 6.88 8.74
CA SER A 21 7.31 7.07 9.47
C SER A 21 8.34 7.91 8.70
N HIS A 22 8.21 7.97 7.37
CA HIS A 22 9.04 8.82 6.51
C HIS A 22 8.39 10.18 6.22
N GLY A 23 7.32 10.54 6.94
CA GLY A 23 6.57 11.78 6.70
C GLY A 23 5.83 11.80 5.37
N GLY A 24 5.62 10.63 4.78
CA GLY A 24 4.96 10.46 3.50
C GLY A 24 3.46 10.27 3.60
N GLU A 25 2.81 10.31 2.45
CA GLU A 25 1.38 10.08 2.27
C GLU A 25 1.13 9.02 1.18
N ILE A 26 -0.02 8.36 1.25
CA ILE A 26 -0.47 7.38 0.26
C ILE A 26 -1.90 7.67 -0.17
N GLU A 27 -2.13 7.72 -1.48
CA GLU A 27 -3.44 7.84 -2.11
C GLU A 27 -3.75 6.60 -2.95
N VAL A 28 -5.04 6.32 -3.15
CA VAL A 28 -5.50 5.16 -3.93
C VAL A 28 -6.55 5.61 -4.93
N ASP A 29 -6.28 5.43 -6.22
CA ASP A 29 -7.30 5.50 -7.28
C ASP A 29 -7.60 4.08 -7.75
N SER A 30 -8.81 3.60 -7.45
CA SER A 30 -9.27 2.27 -7.88
C SER A 30 -10.60 2.40 -8.58
N LYS A 31 -10.69 1.79 -9.76
CA LYS A 31 -11.94 1.70 -10.52
C LYS A 31 -12.18 0.24 -10.90
N PRO A 32 -13.40 -0.29 -10.67
CA PRO A 32 -13.78 -1.62 -11.17
C PRO A 32 -13.42 -1.75 -12.65
N ASP A 33 -12.90 -2.92 -13.02
CA ASP A 33 -12.52 -3.28 -14.39
C ASP A 33 -11.40 -2.42 -15.02
N ARG A 34 -10.73 -1.55 -14.25
CA ARG A 34 -9.58 -0.74 -14.70
C ARG A 34 -8.31 -0.95 -13.86
N GLY A 35 -8.43 -1.61 -12.72
CA GLY A 35 -7.34 -1.84 -11.79
C GLY A 35 -7.25 -0.80 -10.69
N THR A 36 -6.11 -0.78 -10.00
CA THR A 36 -5.85 0.07 -8.84
C THR A 36 -4.47 0.69 -8.96
N VAL A 37 -4.39 2.00 -8.70
CA VAL A 37 -3.17 2.78 -8.63
C VAL A 37 -2.98 3.24 -7.19
N PHE A 38 -1.78 3.03 -6.67
CA PHE A 38 -1.33 3.58 -5.38
C PHE A 38 -0.30 4.65 -5.66
N ILE A 39 -0.51 5.85 -5.13
CA ILE A 39 0.38 7.01 -5.30
C ILE A 39 1.01 7.28 -3.95
N ILE A 40 2.35 7.29 -3.89
CA ILE A 40 3.11 7.54 -2.67
C ILE A 40 3.87 8.84 -2.86
N THR A 41 3.65 9.79 -1.95
CA THR A 41 4.35 11.07 -1.92
C THR A 41 5.26 11.10 -0.70
N LEU A 42 6.52 11.46 -0.88
CA LEU A 42 7.51 11.58 0.19
C LEU A 42 8.09 13.00 0.18
N PRO A 43 8.37 13.60 1.36
CA PRO A 43 9.11 14.86 1.44
C PRO A 43 10.49 14.74 0.78
N VAL A 44 10.94 15.81 0.14
CA VAL A 44 12.35 15.94 -0.28
C VAL A 44 13.23 16.17 0.95
N ALA A 45 14.44 15.61 0.92
CA ALA A 45 15.44 15.77 1.98
C ALA A 45 16.06 17.17 2.00
#